data_AF-A0A3N2Q531-F1
#
_entry.id   AF-A0A3N2Q531-F1
#
_cell.length_a   1.000
_cell.length_b   1.000
_cell.length_c   1.000
_cell.angle_alpha   90.00
_cell.angle_beta   90.00
_cell.angle_gamma   90.00
#
_symmetry.space_group_name_H-M   'P 1'
#
loop_
_entity.id
_entity.type
_entity.pdbx_description
1 polymer ?
#
loop_
_entity_poly.entity_id
_entity_poly.type
_entity_poly.pdbx_seq_one_letter_code
_entity_poly.pdbx_strand_id
1 'polypeptide(L)'
;MTFRGWQLRLPRPKTFLGLISLQTGTEAITLALIINKLTGFYGLLAILTGYSLSLLQLSMYIYSLIVLVLLVVLFPHIRRQSALGCLGLAWLYIIDTVLNAAYTAAFAVEWFAKSSALTREPTEGGDEATAMSPGSLAVPESVMASGTPVVPDVPPSTKHIGPEESWTSLALIVLVTVIRVYLALVVMAFAQQVLSRRWYGAEGWGPDPEEGGGSSSNGSKDGLFVKGTAEGEGWRGRLGRGMLATGRAYWLDERAQEDWAKSMSSKFRSAAAAAHV
;
A
#
# COMPACT_ATOMS: atom_id res chain seq x y z
N MET A 1 -0.19 -25.14 -27.68
CA MET A 1 -1.24 -24.21 -27.21
C MET A 1 -0.62 -23.23 -26.23
N THR A 2 -0.26 -22.04 -26.70
CA THR A 2 0.31 -20.96 -25.89
C THR A 2 -0.82 -20.25 -25.17
N PHE A 3 -0.90 -20.41 -23.84
CA PHE A 3 -1.77 -19.61 -23.01
C PHE A 3 -1.32 -18.14 -23.14
N ARG A 4 -2.09 -17.38 -23.92
CA ARG A 4 -1.96 -15.94 -24.06
C ARG A 4 -2.45 -15.33 -22.75
N GLY A 5 -1.59 -15.37 -21.73
CA GLY A 5 -1.89 -14.81 -20.42
C GLY A 5 -2.32 -13.35 -20.59
N TRP A 6 -3.49 -13.02 -20.06
CA TRP A 6 -3.90 -11.63 -19.88
C TRP A 6 -2.81 -10.92 -19.08
N GLN A 7 -1.91 -10.23 -19.79
CA GLN A 7 -1.03 -9.27 -19.17
C GLN A 7 -1.90 -8.08 -18.77
N LEU A 8 -2.54 -8.18 -17.60
CA LEU A 8 -3.10 -7.04 -16.90
C LEU A 8 -1.96 -6.05 -16.67
N ARG A 9 -1.83 -5.11 -17.62
CA ARG A 9 -0.85 -4.04 -17.55
C ARG A 9 -1.28 -3.12 -16.43
N LEU A 10 -0.54 -3.15 -15.32
CA LEU A 10 -0.76 -2.23 -14.23
C LEU A 10 -0.56 -0.79 -14.76
N PRO A 11 -1.52 0.11 -14.54
CA PRO A 11 -1.43 1.48 -15.02
C PRO A 11 -0.28 2.21 -14.33
N ARG A 12 0.40 3.07 -15.09
CA ARG A 12 1.58 3.82 -14.62
C ARG A 12 1.27 5.32 -14.63
N PRO A 13 0.86 5.92 -13.50
CA PRO A 13 0.66 7.35 -13.43
C PRO A 13 1.97 8.09 -13.70
N LYS A 14 1.92 9.12 -14.56
CA LYS A 14 3.08 9.99 -14.85
C LYS A 14 3.19 11.17 -13.87
N THR A 15 2.08 11.52 -13.23
CA THR A 15 1.93 12.60 -12.26
C THR A 15 0.99 12.16 -11.14
N PHE A 16 1.13 12.78 -9.97
CA PHE A 16 0.18 12.59 -8.88
C PHE A 16 -1.03 13.50 -9.09
N LEU A 17 -2.23 12.89 -9.18
CA LEU A 17 -3.51 13.57 -9.42
C LEU A 17 -3.54 14.42 -10.71
N GLY A 18 -2.68 14.12 -11.68
CA GLY A 18 -2.58 14.91 -12.92
C GLY A 18 -1.75 16.19 -12.80
N LEU A 19 -1.51 16.70 -11.58
CA LEU A 19 -1.00 18.06 -11.35
C LEU A 19 0.41 18.10 -10.74
N ILE A 20 0.76 17.13 -9.90
CA ILE A 20 1.95 17.20 -9.03
C ILE A 20 2.99 16.17 -9.48
N SER A 21 4.28 16.43 -9.19
CA SER A 21 5.36 15.47 -9.45
C SER A 21 5.15 14.16 -8.67
N LEU A 22 5.60 13.03 -9.24
CA LEU A 22 5.53 11.73 -8.55
C LEU A 22 6.31 11.72 -7.23
N GLN A 23 7.41 12.47 -7.14
CA GLN A 23 8.19 12.57 -5.91
C GLN A 23 7.36 13.25 -4.81
N THR A 24 6.83 14.45 -5.08
CA THR A 24 6.01 15.19 -4.12
C THR A 24 4.75 14.41 -3.74
N GLY A 25 4.12 13.74 -4.70
CA GLY A 25 3.00 12.83 -4.43
C GLY A 25 3.40 11.68 -3.49
N THR A 26 4.55 11.04 -3.73
CA THR A 26 5.04 9.94 -2.89
C THR A 26 5.41 10.42 -1.48
N GLU A 27 5.98 11.61 -1.34
CA GLU A 27 6.24 12.25 -0.04
C GLU A 27 4.92 12.48 0.71
N ALA A 28 3.92 13.08 0.06
CA ALA A 28 2.60 13.33 0.65
C ALA A 28 1.89 12.03 1.05
N ILE A 29 1.92 11.01 0.19
CA ILE A 29 1.36 9.68 0.46
C ILE A 29 2.04 9.04 1.67
N THR A 30 3.36 9.10 1.74
CA THR A 30 4.13 8.50 2.83
C THR A 30 3.87 9.23 4.14
N LEU A 31 3.81 10.56 4.13
CA LEU A 31 3.45 11.37 5.30
C LEU A 31 2.04 11.07 5.79
N ALA A 32 1.06 11.02 4.88
CA ALA A 32 -0.31 10.65 5.22
C ALA A 32 -0.37 9.25 5.84
N LEU A 33 0.41 8.29 5.32
CA LEU A 33 0.49 6.95 5.88
C LEU A 33 1.16 6.92 7.26
N ILE A 34 2.23 7.68 7.47
CA ILE A 34 2.88 7.83 8.79
C ILE A 34 1.87 8.37 9.81
N ILE A 35 1.14 9.44 9.47
CA ILE A 35 0.10 10.01 10.34
C ILE A 35 -0.97 8.95 10.64
N ASN A 36 -1.44 8.23 9.62
CA ASN A 36 -2.43 7.16 9.80
C ASN A 36 -1.94 6.01 10.68
N LYS A 37 -0.64 5.69 10.65
CA LYS A 37 -0.07 4.65 11.51
C LYS A 37 0.16 5.15 12.93
N LEU A 38 0.49 6.42 13.09
CA LEU A 38 0.64 7.09 14.37
C LEU A 38 -0.71 7.26 15.09
N THR A 39 -1.80 7.55 14.38
CA THR A 39 -3.15 7.57 14.98
C THR A 39 -3.52 6.19 15.54
N GLY A 40 -3.19 5.12 14.82
CA GLY A 40 -3.34 3.74 15.31
C GLY A 40 -2.51 3.43 16.55
N PHE A 41 -1.36 4.09 16.75
CA PHE A 41 -0.52 3.91 17.94
C PHE A 41 -1.21 4.37 19.22
N TYR A 42 -2.02 5.44 19.17
CA TYR A 42 -2.82 5.87 20.33
C TYR A 42 -3.79 4.78 20.80
N GLY A 43 -4.23 3.88 19.91
CA GLY A 43 -5.05 2.73 20.28
C GLY A 43 -4.33 1.73 21.21
N LEU A 44 -3.00 1.63 21.16
CA LEU A 44 -2.25 0.78 22.10
C LEU A 44 -2.20 1.38 23.51
N LEU A 45 -2.39 2.69 23.69
CA LEU A 45 -2.46 3.30 25.02
C LEU A 45 -3.65 2.79 25.83
N ALA A 46 -4.70 2.27 25.17
CA ALA A 46 -5.82 1.62 25.85
C ALA A 46 -5.37 0.41 26.69
N ILE A 47 -4.31 -0.29 26.30
CA ILE A 47 -3.74 -1.39 27.10
C ILE A 47 -3.25 -0.87 28.46
N LEU A 48 -2.66 0.33 28.48
CA LEU A 48 -2.15 0.94 29.71
C LEU A 48 -3.27 1.39 30.65
N THR A 49 -4.48 1.62 30.13
CA THR A 49 -5.66 1.93 30.94
C THR A 49 -6.36 0.68 31.49
N GLY A 50 -5.79 -0.51 31.29
CA GLY A 50 -6.33 -1.79 31.79
C GLY A 50 -7.26 -2.50 30.80
N TYR A 51 -7.32 -2.04 29.55
CA TYR A 51 -8.23 -2.58 28.55
C TYR A 51 -7.77 -3.95 28.00
N SER A 52 -8.67 -4.93 27.92
CA SER A 52 -8.37 -6.28 27.39
C SER A 52 -8.53 -6.35 25.87
N LEU A 53 -7.42 -6.18 25.14
CA LEU A 53 -7.41 -6.30 23.68
C LEU A 53 -7.53 -7.74 23.19
N SER A 54 -8.23 -7.95 22.07
CA SER A 54 -8.21 -9.24 21.37
C SER A 54 -6.83 -9.51 20.74
N LEU A 55 -6.45 -10.79 20.59
CA LEU A 55 -5.18 -11.16 19.96
C LEU A 55 -5.05 -10.62 18.53
N LEU A 56 -6.15 -10.56 17.79
CA LEU A 56 -6.19 -10.04 16.42
C LEU A 56 -5.95 -8.52 16.37
N GLN A 57 -6.52 -7.79 17.33
CA GLN A 57 -6.29 -6.36 17.45
C GLN A 57 -4.85 -6.05 17.87
N LEU A 58 -4.30 -6.83 18.80
CA LEU A 58 -2.90 -6.72 19.18
C LEU A 58 -1.96 -6.98 17.99
N SER A 59 -2.22 -8.02 17.19
CA SER A 59 -1.38 -8.32 16.01
C SER A 59 -1.44 -7.20 14.96
N MET A 60 -2.62 -6.62 14.73
CA MET A 60 -2.81 -5.47 13.84
C MET A 60 -2.00 -4.26 14.32
N TYR A 61 -2.01 -3.98 15.62
CA TYR A 61 -1.27 -2.88 16.22
C TYR A 61 0.25 -3.07 16.17
N ILE A 62 0.75 -4.26 16.51
CA ILE A 62 2.18 -4.58 16.42
C ILE A 62 2.67 -4.47 14.97
N TYR A 63 1.89 -5.01 14.01
CA TYR A 63 2.18 -4.86 12.60
C TYR A 63 2.23 -3.39 12.17
N SER A 64 1.23 -2.59 12.58
CA SER A 64 1.17 -1.15 12.28
C SER A 64 2.41 -0.40 12.81
N LEU A 65 2.92 -0.78 13.98
CA LEU A 65 4.14 -0.22 14.55
C LEU A 65 5.38 -0.56 13.71
N ILE A 66 5.50 -1.80 13.26
CA ILE A 66 6.60 -2.22 12.37
C ILE A 66 6.57 -1.40 11.07
N VAL A 67 5.39 -1.26 10.46
CA VAL A 67 5.23 -0.43 9.24
C VAL A 67 5.60 1.03 9.52
N LEU A 68 5.17 1.59 10.65
CA LEU A 68 5.50 2.97 11.04
C LEU A 68 7.02 3.17 11.11
N VAL A 69 7.74 2.29 11.81
CA VAL A 69 9.21 2.36 11.92
C VAL A 69 9.86 2.26 10.53
N LEU A 70 9.42 1.31 9.70
CA LEU A 70 9.94 1.17 8.35
C LEU A 70 9.68 2.41 7.48
N LEU A 71 8.49 3.01 7.56
CA LEU A 71 8.14 4.23 6.83
C LEU A 71 9.05 5.40 7.23
N VAL A 72 9.29 5.59 8.52
CA VAL A 72 10.18 6.66 9.01
C VAL A 72 11.61 6.45 8.51
N VAL A 73 12.10 5.20 8.50
CA VAL A 73 13.42 4.85 7.97
C VAL A 73 13.51 5.04 6.45
N LEU A 74 12.46 4.70 5.71
CA LEU A 74 12.41 4.78 4.24
C LEU A 74 12.11 6.19 3.72
N PHE A 75 11.48 7.05 4.50
CA PHE A 75 11.05 8.39 4.08
C PHE A 75 12.19 9.25 3.50
N PRO A 76 13.38 9.36 4.12
CA PRO A 76 14.50 10.13 3.55
C PRO A 76 14.97 9.63 2.17
N HIS A 77 14.74 8.35 1.87
CA HIS A 77 15.15 7.75 0.60
C HIS A 77 14.33 8.23 -0.60
N ILE A 78 13.14 8.81 -0.37
CA ILE A 78 12.31 9.43 -1.41
C ILE A 78 13.05 10.65 -2.00
N ARG A 79 13.58 11.52 -1.13
CA ARG A 79 14.36 12.70 -1.54
C ARG A 79 15.73 12.34 -2.10
N ARG A 80 16.37 11.31 -1.56
CA ARG A 80 17.67 10.81 -2.04
C ARG A 80 17.57 9.99 -3.33
N GLN A 81 16.35 9.61 -3.75
CA GLN A 81 16.11 8.76 -4.92
C GLN A 81 17.02 7.52 -4.95
N SER A 82 17.19 6.85 -3.82
CA SER A 82 17.98 5.62 -3.77
C SER A 82 17.13 4.45 -4.27
N ALA A 83 17.65 3.64 -5.19
CA ALA A 83 16.90 2.57 -5.84
C ALA A 83 16.30 1.56 -4.84
N LEU A 84 17.12 1.01 -3.94
CA LEU A 84 16.65 0.00 -2.97
C LEU A 84 15.65 0.59 -1.96
N GLY A 85 15.86 1.82 -1.51
CA GLY A 85 14.92 2.49 -0.60
C GLY A 85 13.56 2.75 -1.25
N CYS A 86 13.54 3.25 -2.48
CA CYS A 86 12.28 3.50 -3.18
C CYS A 86 11.54 2.20 -3.55
N LEU A 87 12.29 1.18 -3.98
CA LEU A 87 11.74 -0.16 -4.22
C LEU A 87 11.19 -0.79 -2.93
N GLY A 88 11.93 -0.64 -1.82
CA GLY A 88 11.52 -1.01 -0.47
C GLY A 88 10.20 -0.38 -0.06
N LEU A 89 10.10 0.94 -0.23
CA LEU A 89 8.90 1.71 0.07
C LEU A 89 7.70 1.25 -0.76
N ALA A 90 7.88 1.00 -2.05
CA ALA A 90 6.79 0.51 -2.91
C ALA A 90 6.26 -0.85 -2.44
N TRP A 91 7.15 -1.80 -2.16
CA TRP A 91 6.75 -3.10 -1.62
C TRP A 91 6.09 -3.01 -0.25
N LEU A 92 6.61 -2.15 0.64
CA LEU A 92 5.98 -1.88 1.93
C LEU A 92 4.55 -1.37 1.76
N TYR A 93 4.31 -0.46 0.82
CA TYR A 93 2.97 0.10 0.56
C TYR A 93 2.01 -0.96 0.00
N ILE A 94 2.47 -1.82 -0.91
CA ILE A 94 1.67 -2.94 -1.46
C ILE A 94 1.27 -3.88 -0.33
N ILE A 95 2.26 -4.34 0.46
CA ILE A 95 2.03 -5.27 1.56
C ILE A 95 1.09 -4.65 2.61
N ASP A 96 1.28 -3.37 2.93
CA ASP A 96 0.39 -2.64 3.84
C ASP A 96 -1.03 -2.52 3.32
N THR A 97 -1.21 -2.26 2.03
CA THR A 97 -2.53 -2.21 1.43
C THR A 97 -3.24 -3.57 1.53
N VAL A 98 -2.53 -4.66 1.23
CA VAL A 98 -3.07 -6.03 1.30
C VAL A 98 -3.40 -6.42 2.74
N LEU A 99 -2.50 -6.17 3.69
CA LEU A 99 -2.70 -6.53 5.09
C LEU A 99 -3.83 -5.72 5.73
N ASN A 100 -3.92 -4.41 5.48
CA ASN A 100 -5.06 -3.64 5.98
C ASN A 100 -6.37 -4.13 5.36
N ALA A 101 -6.41 -4.45 4.06
CA ALA A 101 -7.62 -5.01 3.44
C ALA A 101 -8.01 -6.36 4.06
N ALA A 102 -7.04 -7.23 4.35
CA ALA A 102 -7.27 -8.50 5.04
C ALA A 102 -7.81 -8.30 6.46
N TYR A 103 -7.24 -7.35 7.23
CA TYR A 103 -7.75 -7.02 8.57
C TYR A 103 -9.15 -6.41 8.52
N THR A 104 -9.44 -5.53 7.55
CA THR A 104 -10.78 -4.99 7.33
C THR A 104 -11.78 -6.10 7.00
N ALA A 105 -11.42 -7.05 6.15
CA ALA A 105 -12.26 -8.19 5.82
C ALA A 105 -12.48 -9.11 7.03
N ALA A 106 -11.42 -9.43 7.78
CA ALA A 106 -11.51 -10.24 9.00
C ALA A 106 -12.43 -9.57 10.04
N PHE A 107 -12.27 -8.27 10.25
CA PHE A 107 -13.14 -7.48 11.10
C PHE A 107 -14.60 -7.53 10.65
N ALA A 108 -14.86 -7.36 9.36
CA ALA A 108 -16.22 -7.41 8.81
C ALA A 108 -16.87 -8.79 9.01
N VAL A 109 -16.13 -9.88 8.82
CA VAL A 109 -16.60 -11.26 9.05
C VAL A 109 -16.93 -11.48 10.53
N GLU A 110 -16.04 -11.08 11.43
CA GLU A 110 -16.25 -11.22 12.87
C GLU A 110 -17.45 -10.40 13.36
N TRP A 111 -17.59 -9.17 12.86
CA TRP A 111 -18.72 -8.31 13.14
C TRP A 111 -20.04 -8.96 12.69
N PHE A 112 -20.10 -9.44 11.44
CA PHE A 112 -21.30 -10.05 10.88
C PHE A 112 -21.70 -11.33 11.63
N ALA A 113 -20.72 -12.17 12.00
CA ALA A 113 -20.97 -13.37 12.79
C ALA A 113 -21.61 -13.04 14.14
N LYS A 114 -21.10 -12.03 14.87
CA LYS A 114 -21.67 -11.59 16.16
C LYS A 114 -23.05 -10.95 16.01
N SER A 115 -23.28 -10.17 14.95
CA SER A 115 -24.61 -9.60 14.65
C SER A 115 -25.66 -10.69 14.38
N SER A 116 -25.29 -11.75 13.66
CA SER A 116 -26.22 -12.86 13.37
C SER A 116 -26.58 -13.69 14.62
N ALA A 117 -25.67 -13.79 15.59
CA ALA A 117 -25.92 -14.46 16.87
C ALA A 117 -26.93 -13.70 17.74
N LEU A 118 -26.89 -12.36 17.73
CA LEU A 118 -27.87 -11.50 18.41
C LEU A 118 -29.29 -11.60 17.80
N THR A 119 -29.41 -12.07 16.55
CA THR A 119 -30.71 -12.25 15.88
C THR A 119 -31.36 -13.60 16.24
N ARG A 120 -30.62 -14.48 16.94
CA ARG A 120 -31.01 -15.86 17.23
C ARG A 120 -31.24 -16.07 18.73
N GLU A 121 -31.93 -15.14 19.38
CA GLU A 121 -32.65 -15.44 20.63
C GLU A 121 -33.92 -16.22 20.24
N PRO A 122 -34.10 -17.47 20.71
CA PRO A 122 -35.31 -18.22 20.46
C PRO A 122 -36.45 -17.60 21.25
N THR A 123 -37.47 -17.10 20.55
CA THR A 123 -38.80 -16.97 21.13
C THR A 123 -39.35 -18.38 21.33
N GLU A 124 -38.96 -19.03 22.43
CA GLU A 124 -39.71 -20.15 23.00
C GLU A 124 -40.35 -19.69 24.31
N GLY A 125 -41.64 -20.00 24.43
CA GLY A 125 -42.60 -19.28 25.24
C GLY A 125 -42.49 -19.48 26.75
N GLY A 126 -43.15 -18.57 27.47
CA GLY A 126 -43.37 -18.65 28.91
C GLY A 126 -43.78 -17.29 29.45
N ASP A 127 -45.07 -17.12 29.69
CA ASP A 127 -45.62 -16.05 30.52
C ASP A 127 -44.86 -15.94 31.85
N GLU A 128 -44.35 -14.75 32.19
CA GLU A 128 -44.52 -14.14 33.52
C GLU A 128 -43.82 -12.78 33.59
N ALA A 129 -44.62 -11.76 33.87
CA ALA A 129 -44.17 -10.44 34.24
C ALA A 129 -43.28 -10.50 35.48
N THR A 130 -41.97 -10.26 35.31
CA THR A 130 -41.09 -9.92 36.43
C THR A 130 -40.42 -8.60 36.11
N ALA A 131 -40.84 -7.56 36.81
CA ALA A 131 -40.27 -6.22 36.75
C ALA A 131 -38.76 -6.26 36.99
N MET A 132 -37.96 -5.75 36.05
CA MET A 132 -36.51 -5.62 36.21
C MET A 132 -36.12 -4.14 36.19
N SER A 133 -35.46 -3.73 37.27
CA SER A 133 -35.09 -2.36 37.64
C SER A 133 -34.42 -1.54 36.52
N PRO A 134 -34.68 -0.22 36.43
CA PRO A 134 -33.91 0.68 35.58
C PRO A 134 -32.57 0.99 36.25
N GLY A 135 -31.48 0.31 35.85
CA GLY A 135 -30.24 0.46 36.62
C GLY A 135 -28.95 -0.15 36.11
N SER A 136 -28.79 -0.48 34.82
CA SER A 136 -27.46 -0.83 34.30
C SER A 136 -27.14 -0.12 32.99
N LEU A 137 -26.75 1.15 33.12
CA LEU A 137 -26.00 1.94 32.13
C LEU A 137 -24.54 1.44 32.00
N ALA A 138 -24.35 0.13 31.82
CA ALA A 138 -23.04 -0.44 31.56
C ALA A 138 -22.94 -0.75 30.07
N VAL A 139 -22.38 0.18 29.31
CA VAL A 139 -21.88 -0.11 27.96
C VAL A 139 -20.91 -1.30 28.10
N PRO A 140 -21.12 -2.43 27.40
CA PRO A 140 -20.23 -3.57 27.52
C PRO A 140 -18.82 -3.12 27.12
N GLU A 141 -17.85 -3.37 27.98
CA GLU A 141 -16.45 -2.96 27.78
C GLU A 141 -15.89 -3.45 26.44
N SER A 142 -16.40 -4.59 25.95
CA SER A 142 -16.13 -5.17 24.63
C SER A 142 -16.54 -4.30 23.42
N VAL A 143 -17.46 -3.35 23.60
CA VAL A 143 -17.91 -2.41 22.56
C VAL A 143 -16.96 -1.20 22.47
N MET A 144 -16.32 -0.83 23.58
CA MET A 144 -15.27 0.21 23.58
C MET A 144 -13.92 -0.34 23.05
N ALA A 145 -13.68 -1.65 23.18
CA ALA A 145 -12.53 -2.37 22.60
C ALA A 145 -12.28 -2.11 21.14
N SER A 146 -13.39 -2.14 20.40
CA SER A 146 -13.39 -2.53 19.01
C SER A 146 -13.24 -1.33 18.08
N GLY A 147 -13.08 -0.11 18.65
CA GLY A 147 -13.16 1.14 17.89
C GLY A 147 -14.52 1.36 17.22
N THR A 148 -15.54 0.60 17.60
CA THR A 148 -16.91 0.82 17.14
C THR A 148 -17.43 2.13 17.76
N PRO A 149 -18.02 3.04 16.98
CA PRO A 149 -18.60 4.25 17.55
C PRO A 149 -19.63 3.85 18.61
N VAL A 150 -19.50 4.43 19.80
CA VAL A 150 -20.51 4.34 20.86
C VAL A 150 -21.79 4.94 20.28
N VAL A 151 -22.72 4.09 19.86
CA VAL A 151 -24.09 4.51 19.57
C VAL A 151 -24.75 4.64 20.94
N PRO A 152 -25.15 5.85 21.38
CA PRO A 152 -25.92 6.01 22.60
C PRO A 152 -27.23 5.22 22.45
N ASP A 153 -27.43 4.29 23.39
CA ASP A 153 -28.67 3.59 23.74
C ASP A 153 -29.71 3.49 22.60
N VAL A 154 -29.61 2.43 21.79
CA VAL A 154 -30.68 2.11 20.84
C VAL A 154 -31.78 1.36 21.62
N PRO A 155 -33.02 1.86 21.67
CA PRO A 155 -34.14 1.16 22.30
C PRO A 155 -34.30 -0.27 21.71
N PRO A 156 -34.98 -1.20 22.40
CA PRO A 156 -35.06 -2.62 22.01
C PRO A 156 -35.77 -2.89 20.67
N SER A 157 -36.13 -1.84 19.94
CA SER A 157 -36.32 -1.83 18.49
C SER A 157 -35.07 -1.29 17.80
N THR A 158 -33.95 -2.03 17.86
CA THR A 158 -32.89 -1.91 16.85
C THR A 158 -33.52 -2.32 15.52
N LYS A 159 -34.22 -1.37 14.89
CA LYS A 159 -34.58 -1.39 13.49
C LYS A 159 -33.31 -1.86 12.79
N HIS A 160 -33.39 -3.04 12.17
CA HIS A 160 -32.34 -3.61 11.34
C HIS A 160 -31.62 -2.45 10.65
N ILE A 161 -30.28 -2.40 10.72
CA ILE A 161 -29.52 -1.63 9.74
C ILE A 161 -30.05 -2.15 8.41
N GLY A 162 -30.94 -1.37 7.78
CA GLY A 162 -31.63 -1.82 6.59
C GLY A 162 -30.58 -2.14 5.55
N PRO A 163 -30.90 -2.95 4.53
CA PRO A 163 -30.02 -3.12 3.38
C PRO A 163 -29.47 -1.75 2.93
N GLU A 164 -30.31 -0.71 2.91
CA GLU A 164 -29.95 0.68 2.61
C GLU A 164 -28.73 1.24 3.37
N GLU A 165 -28.54 0.92 4.64
CA GLU A 165 -27.52 1.52 5.51
C GLU A 165 -26.20 0.71 5.51
N SER A 166 -26.28 -0.56 5.09
CA SER A 166 -25.09 -1.40 4.84
C SER A 166 -24.37 -1.06 3.53
N TRP A 167 -25.10 -0.56 2.52
CA TRP A 167 -24.52 -0.20 1.21
C TRP A 167 -23.60 1.02 1.30
N THR A 168 -23.93 2.00 2.14
CA THR A 168 -23.12 3.23 2.28
C THR A 168 -21.76 2.92 2.92
N SER A 169 -21.75 2.15 4.01
CA SER A 169 -20.51 1.70 4.66
C SER A 169 -19.66 0.81 3.75
N LEU A 170 -20.27 -0.13 3.02
CA LEU A 170 -19.58 -0.95 2.03
C LEU A 170 -18.99 -0.11 0.90
N ALA A 171 -19.75 0.85 0.36
CA ALA A 171 -19.28 1.77 -0.67
C ALA A 171 -18.08 2.60 -0.19
N LEU A 172 -18.10 3.08 1.06
CA LEU A 172 -16.98 3.79 1.66
C LEU A 172 -15.74 2.90 1.81
N ILE A 173 -15.89 1.65 2.26
CA ILE A 173 -14.77 0.70 2.37
C ILE A 173 -14.16 0.43 0.99
N VAL A 174 -14.99 0.19 -0.02
CA VAL A 174 -14.54 -0.03 -1.40
C VAL A 174 -13.84 1.21 -1.95
N LEU A 175 -14.43 2.39 -1.77
CA LEU A 175 -13.87 3.67 -2.22
C LEU A 175 -12.50 3.93 -1.59
N VAL A 176 -12.37 3.79 -0.27
CA VAL A 176 -11.10 3.97 0.45
C VAL A 176 -10.07 2.94 -0.02
N THR A 177 -10.50 1.70 -0.26
CA THR A 177 -9.61 0.64 -0.78
C THR A 177 -9.11 0.97 -2.19
N VAL A 178 -9.99 1.42 -3.09
CA VAL A 178 -9.62 1.84 -4.44
C VAL A 178 -8.66 3.03 -4.41
N ILE A 179 -8.92 4.01 -3.54
CA ILE A 179 -8.00 5.14 -3.33
C ILE A 179 -6.62 4.61 -2.91
N ARG A 180 -6.55 3.72 -1.91
CA ARG A 180 -5.27 3.12 -1.48
C ARG A 180 -4.55 2.37 -2.60
N VAL A 181 -5.27 1.61 -3.42
CA VAL A 181 -4.70 0.93 -4.59
C VAL A 181 -4.11 1.95 -5.57
N TYR A 182 -4.80 3.06 -5.83
CA TYR A 182 -4.25 4.14 -6.65
C TYR A 182 -2.99 4.76 -6.03
N LEU A 183 -2.98 5.03 -4.72
CA LEU A 183 -1.79 5.55 -4.04
C LEU A 183 -0.61 4.55 -4.14
N ALA A 184 -0.88 3.24 -4.04
CA ALA A 184 0.13 2.20 -4.24
C ALA A 184 0.73 2.27 -5.66
N LEU A 185 -0.12 2.46 -6.68
CA LEU A 185 0.32 2.64 -8.07
C LEU A 185 1.20 3.87 -8.24
N VAL A 186 0.91 4.97 -7.56
CA VAL A 186 1.74 6.19 -7.57
C VAL A 186 3.13 5.91 -6.97
N VAL A 187 3.20 5.26 -5.80
CA VAL A 187 4.48 4.92 -5.15
C VAL A 187 5.28 3.94 -6.01
N MET A 188 4.62 2.95 -6.61
CA MET A 188 5.26 2.01 -7.54
C MET A 188 5.80 2.72 -8.79
N ALA A 189 5.04 3.65 -9.38
CA ALA A 189 5.49 4.42 -10.54
C ALA A 189 6.69 5.32 -10.20
N PHE A 190 6.71 5.92 -9.00
CA PHE A 190 7.86 6.67 -8.52
C PHE A 190 9.10 5.78 -8.34
N ALA A 191 8.96 4.62 -7.71
CA ALA A 191 10.06 3.67 -7.55
C ALA A 191 10.62 3.22 -8.90
N GLN A 192 9.73 2.91 -9.86
CA GLN A 192 10.15 2.59 -11.23
C GLN A 192 10.87 3.75 -11.90
N GLN A 193 10.40 5.00 -11.74
CA GLN A 193 11.07 6.19 -12.27
C GLN A 193 12.51 6.30 -11.74
N VAL A 194 12.71 6.05 -10.45
CA VAL A 194 14.05 6.06 -9.82
C VAL A 194 14.94 4.95 -10.39
N LEU A 195 14.40 3.74 -10.53
CA LEU A 195 15.11 2.61 -11.13
C LEU A 195 15.51 2.87 -12.58
N SER A 196 14.59 3.37 -13.40
CA SER A 196 14.85 3.70 -14.81
C SER A 196 15.95 4.75 -14.95
N ARG A 197 15.92 5.83 -14.15
CA ARG A 197 16.98 6.86 -14.16
C ARG A 197 18.36 6.27 -13.88
N ARG A 198 18.45 5.34 -12.92
CA ARG A 198 19.71 4.68 -12.55
C ARG A 198 20.18 3.71 -13.62
N TRP A 199 19.26 2.98 -14.25
CA TRP A 199 19.58 2.09 -15.36
C TRP A 199 20.22 2.85 -16.52
N TYR A 200 19.57 3.90 -17.02
CA TYR A 200 20.10 4.71 -18.13
C TYR A 200 21.36 5.50 -17.77
N GLY A 201 21.51 5.89 -16.50
CA GLY A 201 22.75 6.50 -16.02
C GLY A 201 23.92 5.54 -15.96
N ALA A 202 23.67 4.24 -15.74
CA ALA A 202 24.68 3.18 -15.76
C ALA A 202 25.01 2.69 -17.18
N GLU A 203 24.03 2.73 -18.09
CA GLU A 203 24.18 2.31 -19.50
C GLU A 203 24.87 3.35 -20.40
N GLY A 204 25.22 4.53 -19.87
CA GLY A 204 26.14 5.47 -20.50
C GLY A 204 25.80 5.87 -21.94
N TRP A 205 25.16 7.04 -22.09
CA TRP A 205 25.51 7.92 -23.21
C TRP A 205 26.97 8.35 -23.04
N GLY A 206 27.90 7.48 -23.41
CA GLY A 206 29.27 7.83 -23.76
C GLY A 206 29.33 8.01 -25.28
N PRO A 207 30.15 8.93 -25.82
CA PRO A 207 30.42 8.94 -27.26
C PRO A 207 30.94 7.54 -27.66
N ASP A 208 30.45 7.03 -28.79
CA ASP A 208 30.69 5.68 -29.31
C ASP A 208 32.13 5.19 -29.07
N PRO A 209 32.35 3.95 -28.60
CA PRO A 209 33.66 3.33 -28.71
C PRO A 209 33.85 2.88 -30.16
N GLU A 210 34.68 3.61 -30.90
CA GLU A 210 35.27 3.11 -32.13
C GLU A 210 35.94 1.75 -31.88
N GLU A 211 35.58 0.79 -32.74
CA GLU A 211 36.27 -0.42 -33.16
C GLU A 211 37.17 -1.17 -32.16
N GLY A 212 36.74 -2.38 -31.78
CA GLY A 212 37.64 -3.29 -31.06
C GLY A 212 37.07 -4.65 -30.66
N GLY A 213 36.54 -5.43 -31.62
CA GLY A 213 36.64 -6.90 -31.59
C GLY A 213 35.75 -7.70 -30.63
N GLY A 214 35.03 -8.68 -31.19
CA GLY A 214 34.65 -9.90 -30.48
C GLY A 214 33.15 -10.04 -30.20
N SER A 215 32.44 -10.60 -31.18
CA SER A 215 31.11 -11.19 -31.01
C SER A 215 31.04 -12.08 -29.77
N SER A 216 30.30 -11.65 -28.77
CA SER A 216 29.66 -12.52 -27.79
C SER A 216 28.20 -12.11 -27.68
N SER A 217 27.36 -12.89 -28.36
CA SER A 217 25.91 -12.87 -28.30
C SER A 217 25.44 -13.26 -26.89
N ASN A 218 25.49 -12.32 -25.95
CA ASN A 218 24.73 -12.38 -24.70
C ASN A 218 24.52 -10.98 -24.08
N GLY A 219 24.25 -9.97 -24.92
CA GLY A 219 24.02 -8.57 -24.55
C GLY A 219 22.71 -8.30 -23.79
N SER A 220 22.36 -9.15 -22.85
CA SER A 220 21.25 -8.94 -21.92
C SER A 220 21.74 -9.18 -20.50
N LYS A 221 21.45 -8.24 -19.57
CA LYS A 221 21.34 -8.47 -18.11
C LYS A 221 22.46 -7.99 -17.16
N ASP A 222 23.26 -6.98 -17.49
CA ASP A 222 24.00 -6.27 -16.43
C ASP A 222 23.06 -5.28 -15.71
N GLY A 223 22.15 -5.85 -14.92
CA GLY A 223 21.04 -5.12 -14.30
C GLY A 223 21.32 -4.45 -12.98
N LEU A 224 20.35 -3.66 -12.52
CA LEU A 224 20.33 -3.10 -11.16
C LEU A 224 20.62 -4.17 -10.10
N PHE A 225 21.49 -3.84 -9.15
CA PHE A 225 21.92 -4.72 -8.05
C PHE A 225 22.75 -5.96 -8.48
N VAL A 226 23.55 -5.88 -9.55
CA VAL A 226 24.50 -6.94 -9.96
C VAL A 226 25.63 -7.12 -8.93
N LYS A 227 26.02 -8.39 -8.70
CA LYS A 227 27.14 -8.73 -7.80
C LYS A 227 28.44 -8.12 -8.34
N GLY A 228 29.21 -7.45 -7.47
CA GLY A 228 30.42 -6.73 -7.85
C GLY A 228 30.21 -5.22 -8.03
N THR A 229 28.97 -4.73 -7.99
CA THR A 229 28.67 -3.29 -7.87
C THR A 229 28.45 -2.91 -6.41
N ALA A 230 28.78 -1.66 -6.04
CA ALA A 230 28.62 -1.16 -4.67
C ALA A 230 27.18 -1.29 -4.12
N GLU A 231 26.16 -1.22 -4.99
CA GLU A 231 24.76 -1.38 -4.60
C GLU A 231 24.28 -2.85 -4.65
N GLY A 232 24.95 -3.72 -5.40
CA GLY A 232 24.56 -5.12 -5.62
C GLY A 232 25.28 -6.16 -4.77
N GLU A 233 26.29 -5.74 -4.01
CA GLU A 233 27.02 -6.58 -3.06
C GLU A 233 26.27 -6.73 -1.71
N GLY A 234 26.54 -7.84 -1.01
CA GLY A 234 25.97 -8.12 0.31
C GLY A 234 24.48 -8.43 0.33
N TRP A 235 23.88 -8.30 1.52
CA TRP A 235 22.47 -8.64 1.77
C TRP A 235 21.50 -7.67 1.07
N ARG A 236 21.89 -6.41 0.90
CA ARG A 236 21.12 -5.37 0.20
C ARG A 236 20.92 -5.71 -1.27
N GLY A 237 21.98 -6.10 -1.97
CA GLY A 237 21.87 -6.55 -3.36
C GLY A 237 21.03 -7.81 -3.51
N ARG A 238 21.12 -8.77 -2.58
CA ARG A 238 20.25 -9.96 -2.57
C ARG A 238 18.77 -9.58 -2.43
N LEU A 239 18.46 -8.67 -1.51
CA LEU A 239 17.11 -8.16 -1.31
C LEU A 239 16.60 -7.45 -2.56
N GLY A 240 17.38 -6.51 -3.12
CA GLY A 240 17.01 -5.79 -4.34
C GLY A 240 16.73 -6.72 -5.53
N ARG A 241 17.57 -7.73 -5.75
CA ARG A 241 17.33 -8.75 -6.80
C ARG A 241 16.08 -9.58 -6.54
N GLY A 242 15.82 -9.95 -5.29
CA GLY A 242 14.58 -10.65 -4.92
C GLY A 242 13.34 -9.80 -5.20
N MET A 243 13.37 -8.53 -4.81
CA MET A 243 12.27 -7.58 -5.02
C MET A 243 12.03 -7.26 -6.49
N LEU A 244 13.07 -7.27 -7.32
CA LEU A 244 12.97 -7.12 -8.78
C LEU A 244 12.48 -8.40 -9.48
N ALA A 245 12.88 -9.56 -8.98
CA ALA A 245 12.43 -10.84 -9.51
C ALA A 245 10.91 -10.98 -9.32
N THR A 246 10.41 -10.61 -8.14
CA THR A 246 8.98 -10.50 -7.88
C THR A 246 8.41 -9.30 -8.66
N GLY A 247 7.56 -9.55 -9.64
CA GLY A 247 7.02 -8.47 -10.49
C GLY A 247 8.00 -7.97 -11.56
N ARG A 248 8.97 -8.80 -11.99
CA ARG A 248 9.96 -8.46 -13.04
C ARG A 248 9.36 -7.76 -14.25
N ALA A 249 8.19 -8.24 -14.72
CA ALA A 249 7.49 -7.66 -15.86
C ALA A 249 6.99 -6.22 -15.61
N TYR A 250 6.75 -5.82 -14.37
CA TYR A 250 6.40 -4.44 -14.02
C TYR A 250 7.64 -3.57 -13.83
N TRP A 251 8.65 -4.07 -13.12
CA TRP A 251 9.84 -3.29 -12.76
C TRP A 251 10.85 -3.12 -13.90
N LEU A 252 11.01 -4.12 -14.77
CA LEU A 252 12.00 -4.19 -15.85
C LEU A 252 11.37 -4.16 -17.26
N ASP A 253 10.22 -3.49 -17.41
CA ASP A 253 9.50 -3.46 -18.68
C ASP A 253 10.21 -2.61 -19.75
N GLU A 254 10.93 -3.27 -20.64
CA GLU A 254 11.74 -2.71 -21.74
C GLU A 254 10.97 -1.76 -22.66
N ARG A 255 9.68 -2.00 -22.90
CA ARG A 255 8.89 -1.16 -23.83
C ARG A 255 8.42 0.15 -23.22
N ALA A 256 8.09 0.16 -21.93
CA ALA A 256 7.78 1.41 -21.24
C ALA A 256 9.04 2.25 -20.97
N GLN A 257 10.16 1.57 -20.85
CA GLN A 257 11.50 2.13 -20.88
C GLN A 257 11.78 2.83 -22.23
N GLU A 258 11.51 2.18 -23.36
CA GLU A 258 11.59 2.83 -24.69
C GLU A 258 10.68 4.06 -24.82
N ASP A 259 9.43 3.99 -24.36
CA ASP A 259 8.49 5.12 -24.44
C ASP A 259 8.95 6.32 -23.60
N TRP A 260 9.55 6.05 -22.43
CA TRP A 260 10.20 7.09 -21.63
C TRP A 260 11.40 7.70 -22.36
N ALA A 261 12.28 6.86 -22.92
CA ALA A 261 13.46 7.31 -23.66
C ALA A 261 13.09 8.16 -24.88
N LYS A 262 12.06 7.74 -25.64
CA LYS A 262 11.49 8.50 -26.77
C LYS A 262 10.97 9.86 -26.32
N SER A 263 10.28 9.94 -25.17
CA SER A 263 9.75 11.21 -24.64
C SER A 263 10.83 12.17 -24.11
N MET A 264 11.94 11.66 -23.60
CA MET A 264 13.08 12.48 -23.16
C MET A 264 13.88 12.96 -24.37
N SER A 265 14.14 12.06 -25.31
CA SER A 265 14.81 12.37 -26.58
C SER A 265 14.04 13.42 -27.38
N SER A 266 12.70 13.36 -27.41
CA SER A 266 11.89 14.40 -28.06
C SER A 266 12.03 15.76 -27.37
N LYS A 267 12.06 15.81 -26.03
CA LYS A 267 12.23 17.06 -25.27
C LYS A 267 13.60 17.68 -25.47
N PHE A 268 14.67 16.88 -25.50
CA PHE A 268 16.02 17.36 -25.79
C PHE A 268 16.13 17.89 -27.22
N ARG A 269 15.54 17.19 -28.21
CA ARG A 269 15.47 17.71 -29.59
C ARG A 269 14.69 19.02 -29.68
N SER A 270 13.55 19.13 -28.99
CA SER A 270 12.78 20.37 -28.95
C SER A 270 13.53 21.51 -28.28
N ALA A 271 14.27 21.24 -27.19
CA ALA A 271 15.09 22.24 -26.50
C ALA A 271 16.29 22.67 -27.35
N ALA A 272 16.95 21.74 -28.05
CA ALA A 272 18.04 22.05 -28.96
C ALA A 272 17.58 22.87 -30.17
N ALA A 273 16.40 22.54 -30.74
CA ALA A 273 15.80 23.32 -31.82
C ALA A 273 15.42 24.74 -31.40
N ALA A 274 14.96 24.92 -30.16
CA ALA A 274 14.64 26.25 -29.60
C ALA A 274 15.87 27.10 -29.28
N ALA A 275 17.05 26.51 -29.11
CA ALA A 275 18.31 27.22 -28.86
C ALA A 275 19.03 27.69 -30.14
N HIS A 276 18.55 27.27 -31.31
CA HIS A 276 19.07 27.63 -32.64
C HIS A 276 18.19 28.66 -33.39
N VAL A 277 17.19 29.23 -32.71
CA VAL A 277 16.35 30.35 -33.20
C VAL A 277 16.71 31.59 -32.40
#